data_AF-A0A420QMK0-F1
#
_entry.id   AF-A0A420QMK0-F1
#
_cell.length_a   1.000
_cell.length_b   1.000
_cell.length_c   1.000
_cell.angle_alpha   90.00
_cell.angle_beta   90.00
_cell.angle_gamma   90.00
#
_symmetry.space_group_name_H-M   'P 1'
#
loop_
_entity.id
_entity.type
_entity.pdbx_description
1 polymer ?
#
loop_
_entity_poly.entity_id
_entity_poly.type
_entity_poly.pdbx_seq_one_letter_code
_entity_poly.pdbx_strand_id
1 'polypeptide(L)'
;MLMLKAENLDQFRTEILVDDLPKKYQEAINFSSRLNIHFIWIDSLCIIQDDGEDWQREAVTMKKVYGCSLLNICSAAATDVNGVSFRGRDPGIMEALFFTSSWDGEEQKSVYLEYDTMWDDILNSPLRKRAWVFQEWYLSPRSLILAHSQLWWHCRKRVACEQHPENHWNGRSLEGMKDNKPKAKPWLSGAQIWETYVREYVGTRLTQESDRLIAFAGVAQGFGQSQKEIHDQYDPENIRPDLLVDVSSKIFDQYLAGLWRSHLPQALCWGTDNTFTRSMRTSAYTAPSWSWASMTGPIQLAGLTPFANDTFVSVESVWLKHADERHSTGLIHGGYMKLRGHLIGPLTLEHQELPKVSSKGRIEVDDATKYLPKVTDGGNFDTWGGVLYPDEMTQDTSDRIVPLLSYLDNLTPGLCERGIIDNASRKTERLEEAKGRYFCLPVVRDECFVKNGRFLFEDSFKTLYCLALFQPTHQDTVSHRIGMIRFEKEIPSEQFEGTYAKTAITVL
;
A
#
# COMPACT_ATOMS: atom_id res chain seq x y z
N MET A 1 9.20 -3.71 -29.88
CA MET A 1 9.33 -2.29 -29.50
C MET A 1 10.82 -1.98 -29.44
N LEU A 2 11.26 -0.84 -29.98
CA LEU A 2 12.66 -0.43 -29.89
C LEU A 2 13.01 -0.16 -28.42
N MET A 3 14.10 -0.76 -27.94
CA MET A 3 14.55 -0.67 -26.55
C MET A 3 16.08 -0.63 -26.50
N LEU A 4 16.64 0.04 -25.48
CA LEU A 4 18.07 0.08 -25.22
C LEU A 4 18.54 -1.28 -24.69
N LYS A 5 19.60 -1.79 -25.28
CA LYS A 5 20.29 -3.03 -24.92
C LYS A 5 21.79 -2.82 -25.00
N ALA A 6 22.56 -3.74 -24.40
CA ALA A 6 24.02 -3.68 -24.48
C ALA A 6 24.53 -3.64 -25.94
N GLU A 7 23.88 -4.39 -26.84
CA GLU A 7 24.27 -4.49 -28.25
C GLU A 7 24.08 -3.19 -29.07
N ASN A 8 23.14 -2.31 -28.68
CA ASN A 8 22.80 -1.10 -29.43
C ASN A 8 23.12 0.20 -28.69
N LEU A 9 23.81 0.12 -27.55
CA LEU A 9 24.17 1.26 -26.70
C LEU A 9 24.98 2.32 -27.46
N ASP A 10 26.01 1.93 -28.20
CA ASP A 10 26.87 2.87 -28.93
C ASP A 10 26.14 3.54 -30.09
N GLN A 11 25.21 2.83 -30.73
CA GLN A 11 24.32 3.40 -31.75
C GLN A 11 23.42 4.45 -31.11
N PHE A 12 22.73 4.11 -30.02
CA PHE A 12 21.78 5.01 -29.35
C PHE A 12 22.43 6.26 -28.75
N ARG A 13 23.72 6.18 -28.38
CA ARG A 13 24.53 7.33 -27.97
C ARG A 13 24.80 8.32 -29.10
N THR A 14 24.78 7.85 -30.34
CA THR A 14 25.02 8.67 -31.53
C THR A 14 23.72 9.26 -32.04
N GLU A 15 22.75 8.42 -32.39
CA GLU A 15 21.44 8.83 -32.86
C GLU A 15 20.40 7.71 -32.73
N ILE A 16 19.14 8.11 -32.63
CA ILE A 16 17.98 7.24 -32.78
C ILE A 16 17.06 7.92 -33.79
N LEU A 17 16.77 7.25 -34.90
CA LEU A 17 15.87 7.81 -35.90
C LEU A 17 14.46 7.88 -35.32
N VAL A 18 13.82 9.05 -35.42
CA VAL A 18 12.49 9.29 -34.84
C VAL A 18 11.45 8.34 -35.44
N ASP A 19 11.58 8.00 -36.72
CA ASP A 19 10.66 7.10 -37.43
C ASP A 19 10.73 5.65 -36.92
N ASP A 20 11.84 5.25 -36.28
CA ASP A 20 12.00 3.92 -35.68
C ASP A 20 11.34 3.83 -34.29
N LEU A 21 11.00 4.97 -33.70
CA LEU A 21 10.38 5.02 -32.38
C LEU A 21 8.90 4.68 -32.45
N PRO A 22 8.33 4.02 -31.41
CA PRO A 22 6.89 3.89 -31.26
C PRO A 22 6.18 5.25 -31.35
N LYS A 23 4.97 5.26 -31.94
CA LYS A 23 4.21 6.49 -32.19
C LYS A 23 4.05 7.38 -30.95
N LYS A 24 3.83 6.80 -29.76
CA LYS A 24 3.75 7.55 -28.51
C LYS A 24 5.03 8.32 -28.17
N TYR A 25 6.19 7.74 -28.46
CA TYR A 25 7.48 8.37 -28.19
C TYR A 25 7.71 9.51 -29.18
N GLN A 26 7.36 9.31 -30.46
CA GLN A 26 7.37 10.39 -31.46
C GLN A 26 6.48 11.56 -31.03
N GLU A 27 5.25 11.26 -30.59
CA GLU A 27 4.29 12.25 -30.07
C GLU A 27 4.87 13.02 -28.87
N ALA A 28 5.44 12.32 -27.89
CA ALA A 28 6.04 12.92 -26.71
C ALA A 28 7.26 13.80 -27.04
N ILE A 29 8.13 13.36 -27.96
CA ILE A 29 9.30 14.14 -28.43
C ILE A 29 8.84 15.39 -29.18
N ASN A 30 7.89 15.26 -30.10
CA ASN A 30 7.35 16.41 -30.85
C ASN A 30 6.72 17.44 -29.91
N PHE A 31 5.92 16.96 -28.94
CA PHE A 31 5.32 17.80 -27.92
C PHE A 31 6.36 18.51 -27.06
N SER A 32 7.37 17.79 -26.58
CA SER A 32 8.47 18.35 -25.78
C SER A 32 9.24 19.42 -26.55
N SER A 33 9.54 19.17 -27.83
CA SER A 33 10.21 20.15 -28.69
C SER A 33 9.40 21.43 -28.88
N ARG A 34 8.06 21.35 -28.99
CA ARG A 34 7.19 22.54 -29.07
C ARG A 34 7.18 23.36 -27.78
N LEU A 35 7.43 22.72 -26.64
CA LEU A 35 7.63 23.38 -25.36
C LEU A 35 9.06 23.87 -25.13
N ASN A 36 9.94 23.76 -26.14
CA ASN A 36 11.36 24.08 -26.04
C ASN A 36 12.09 23.24 -24.97
N ILE A 37 11.69 21.97 -24.83
CA ILE A 37 12.30 20.97 -23.95
C ILE A 37 13.04 19.96 -24.83
N HIS A 38 14.36 19.90 -24.68
CA HIS A 38 15.24 19.10 -25.54
C HIS A 38 15.73 17.79 -24.91
N PHE A 39 15.35 17.52 -23.65
CA PHE A 39 15.71 16.30 -22.94
C PHE A 39 14.44 15.56 -22.52
N ILE A 40 14.38 14.27 -22.83
CA ILE A 40 13.30 13.38 -22.44
C ILE A 40 13.91 12.10 -21.87
N TRP A 41 13.31 11.60 -20.79
CA TRP A 41 13.69 10.32 -20.21
C TRP A 41 12.56 9.33 -20.46
N ILE A 42 12.91 8.17 -20.99
CA ILE A 42 11.99 7.06 -21.27
C ILE A 42 12.70 5.80 -20.81
N ASP A 43 12.12 5.09 -19.84
CA ASP A 43 12.70 3.91 -19.20
C ASP A 43 13.31 2.91 -20.19
N SER A 44 12.56 2.55 -21.23
CA SER A 44 12.97 1.58 -22.24
C SER A 44 14.11 2.05 -23.15
N LEU A 45 14.42 3.35 -23.17
CA LEU A 45 15.49 3.95 -23.98
C LEU A 45 16.67 4.45 -23.12
N CYS A 46 16.48 4.60 -21.82
CA CYS A 46 17.47 5.15 -20.90
C CYS A 46 18.02 4.11 -19.90
N ILE A 47 17.43 2.92 -19.82
CA ILE A 47 17.89 1.79 -19.02
C ILE A 47 18.24 0.64 -19.97
N ILE A 48 19.37 -0.02 -19.74
CA ILE A 48 19.82 -1.18 -20.51
C ILE A 48 18.94 -2.38 -20.12
N GLN A 49 18.01 -2.76 -20.99
CA GLN A 49 16.93 -3.69 -20.67
C GLN A 49 17.41 -5.14 -20.47
N ASP A 50 18.59 -5.49 -20.98
CA ASP A 50 19.22 -6.80 -20.85
C ASP A 50 20.36 -6.84 -19.80
N ASP A 51 20.49 -5.80 -18.97
CA ASP A 51 21.45 -5.72 -17.88
C ASP A 51 20.74 -5.55 -16.52
N GLY A 52 20.78 -6.61 -15.70
CA GLY A 52 20.15 -6.61 -14.38
C GLY A 52 20.81 -5.68 -13.37
N GLU A 53 22.12 -5.42 -13.48
CA GLU A 53 22.83 -4.48 -12.60
C GLU A 53 22.52 -3.03 -12.95
N ASP A 54 22.45 -2.71 -14.25
CA ASP A 54 21.97 -1.40 -14.72
C ASP A 54 20.52 -1.16 -14.29
N TRP A 55 19.63 -2.13 -14.52
CA TRP A 55 18.24 -2.02 -14.11
C TRP A 55 18.09 -1.77 -12.61
N GLN A 56 18.82 -2.50 -11.76
CA GLN A 56 18.76 -2.30 -10.30
C GLN A 56 19.25 -0.92 -9.89
N ARG A 57 20.35 -0.45 -10.50
CA ARG A 57 20.91 0.88 -10.26
C ARG A 57 19.93 1.98 -10.68
N GLU A 58 19.30 1.86 -11.84
CA GLU A 58 18.41 2.88 -12.36
C GLU A 58 17.05 2.86 -11.65
N ALA A 59 16.51 1.68 -11.32
CA ALA A 59 15.22 1.54 -10.63
C ALA A 59 15.16 2.27 -9.28
N VAL A 60 16.25 2.26 -8.50
CA VAL A 60 16.30 2.99 -7.21
C VAL A 60 16.41 4.51 -7.37
N THR A 61 16.71 5.01 -8.57
CA THR A 61 16.86 6.45 -8.86
C THR A 61 15.56 7.13 -9.27
N MET A 62 14.45 6.39 -9.41
CA MET A 62 13.16 6.91 -9.88
C MET A 62 12.67 8.13 -9.09
N LYS A 63 12.98 8.21 -7.79
CA LYS A 63 12.77 9.42 -6.98
C LYS A 63 13.38 10.67 -7.60
N LYS A 64 14.63 10.59 -8.06
CA LYS A 64 15.36 11.71 -8.67
C LYS A 64 14.86 11.98 -10.08
N VAL A 65 14.68 10.94 -10.90
CA VAL A 65 14.20 11.07 -12.29
C VAL A 65 12.89 11.85 -12.33
N TYR A 66 11.86 11.35 -11.64
CA TYR A 66 10.55 12.02 -11.62
C TYR A 66 10.56 13.27 -10.75
N GLY A 67 11.16 13.22 -9.56
CA GLY A 67 11.17 14.33 -8.60
C GLY A 67 11.95 15.58 -9.05
N CYS A 68 12.90 15.43 -9.96
CA CYS A 68 13.67 16.53 -10.54
C CYS A 68 13.29 16.84 -12.00
N SER A 69 12.31 16.12 -12.57
CA SER A 69 11.80 16.41 -13.92
C SER A 69 11.14 17.79 -13.99
N LEU A 70 11.23 18.42 -15.15
CA LEU A 70 10.52 19.68 -15.42
C LEU A 70 9.01 19.45 -15.54
N LEU A 71 8.65 18.40 -16.29
CA LEU A 71 7.28 17.99 -16.63
C LEU A 71 7.24 16.48 -16.87
N ASN A 72 6.27 15.80 -16.25
CA ASN A 72 5.92 14.43 -16.59
C ASN A 72 4.77 14.42 -17.61
N ILE A 73 4.87 13.62 -18.67
CA ILE A 73 3.84 13.51 -19.71
C ILE A 73 3.14 12.16 -19.55
N CYS A 74 1.89 12.19 -19.08
CA CYS A 74 1.12 10.98 -18.77
C CYS A 74 0.17 10.66 -19.94
N SER A 75 0.44 9.61 -20.71
CA SER A 75 -0.46 9.11 -21.76
C SER A 75 -1.58 8.26 -21.16
N ALA A 76 -2.58 8.90 -20.53
CA ALA A 76 -3.64 8.22 -19.77
C ALA A 76 -4.75 7.62 -20.65
N ALA A 77 -5.02 8.24 -21.82
CA ALA A 77 -6.03 7.78 -22.77
C ALA A 77 -5.65 6.51 -23.56
N ALA A 78 -4.37 6.16 -23.58
CA ALA A 78 -3.85 5.11 -24.42
C ALA A 78 -3.82 3.76 -23.68
N THR A 79 -4.58 2.79 -24.20
CA THR A 79 -4.76 1.45 -23.60
C THR A 79 -3.57 0.52 -23.77
N ASP A 80 -2.68 0.77 -24.75
CA ASP A 80 -1.46 0.00 -25.02
C ASP A 80 -0.38 0.90 -25.64
N VAL A 81 0.85 0.41 -25.84
CA VAL A 81 2.00 1.17 -26.37
C VAL A 81 1.83 1.72 -27.80
N ASN A 82 0.88 1.19 -28.57
CA ASN A 82 0.55 1.65 -29.93
C ASN A 82 -0.65 2.61 -29.94
N GLY A 83 -1.36 2.75 -28.82
CA GLY A 83 -2.46 3.68 -28.66
C GLY A 83 -2.03 5.13 -28.87
N VAL A 84 -2.85 5.91 -29.56
CA VAL A 84 -2.63 7.34 -29.82
C VAL A 84 -2.86 8.14 -28.54
N SER A 85 -1.88 8.97 -28.14
CA SER A 85 -1.97 9.83 -26.95
C SER A 85 -2.74 11.13 -27.25
N PHE A 86 -2.62 11.64 -28.48
CA PHE A 86 -3.31 12.83 -28.96
C PHE A 86 -4.45 12.46 -29.91
N ARG A 87 -5.67 12.37 -29.37
CA ARG A 87 -6.87 12.03 -30.14
C ARG A 87 -7.67 13.28 -30.51
N GLY A 88 -8.49 13.18 -31.55
CA GLY A 88 -9.54 14.17 -31.80
C GLY A 88 -10.53 14.13 -30.65
N ARG A 89 -10.85 15.29 -30.07
CA ARG A 89 -11.75 15.43 -28.92
C ARG A 89 -12.96 16.25 -29.33
N ASP A 90 -14.10 15.96 -28.72
CA ASP A 90 -15.34 16.71 -28.93
C ASP A 90 -15.27 18.05 -28.18
N PRO A 91 -15.23 19.19 -28.88
CA PRO A 91 -15.22 20.51 -28.22
C PRO A 91 -16.44 20.75 -27.33
N GLY A 92 -17.59 20.10 -27.62
CA GLY A 92 -18.81 20.23 -26.82
C GLY A 92 -18.71 19.62 -25.42
N ILE A 93 -17.75 18.72 -25.19
CA ILE A 93 -17.42 18.21 -23.85
C ILE A 93 -16.53 19.21 -23.10
N MET A 94 -15.77 20.05 -23.82
CA MET A 94 -14.75 20.93 -23.23
C MET A 94 -15.31 22.27 -22.74
N GLU A 95 -16.46 22.72 -23.25
CA GLU A 95 -17.11 23.96 -22.81
C GLU A 95 -18.10 23.69 -21.67
N ALA A 96 -17.85 24.28 -20.50
CA ALA A 96 -18.82 24.25 -19.41
C ALA A 96 -20.07 25.04 -19.81
N LEU A 97 -21.25 24.42 -19.69
CA LEU A 97 -22.52 25.08 -19.93
C LEU A 97 -22.83 26.01 -18.76
N PHE A 98 -22.88 27.31 -19.01
CA PHE A 98 -23.15 28.32 -17.99
C PHE A 98 -24.55 28.88 -18.14
N PHE A 99 -25.30 28.98 -17.03
CA PHE A 99 -26.54 29.77 -16.98
C PHE A 99 -26.68 30.51 -15.65
N THR A 100 -27.32 31.67 -15.70
CA THR A 100 -27.68 32.45 -14.52
C THR A 100 -29.08 32.05 -14.08
N SER A 101 -29.24 31.62 -12.83
CA SER A 101 -30.57 31.36 -12.27
C SER A 101 -31.27 32.69 -11.95
N SER A 102 -32.51 32.85 -12.42
CA SER A 102 -33.39 33.94 -12.00
C SER A 102 -34.65 33.35 -11.36
N TRP A 103 -34.79 33.51 -10.04
CA TRP A 103 -36.00 33.16 -9.29
C TRP A 103 -36.51 34.42 -8.59
N ASP A 104 -37.83 34.64 -8.59
CA ASP A 104 -38.42 35.82 -7.97
C ASP A 104 -38.09 35.90 -6.49
N GLY A 105 -37.46 37.00 -6.06
CA GLY A 105 -37.08 37.26 -4.67
C GLY A 105 -35.74 36.64 -4.23
N GLU A 106 -35.02 35.95 -5.12
CA GLU A 106 -33.72 35.34 -4.81
C GLU A 106 -32.57 36.05 -5.55
N GLU A 107 -31.38 35.99 -4.95
CA GLU A 107 -30.16 36.49 -5.57
C GLU A 107 -29.79 35.65 -6.81
N GLN A 108 -29.38 36.32 -7.89
CA GLN A 108 -28.91 35.64 -9.09
C GLN A 108 -27.68 34.80 -8.79
N LYS A 109 -27.73 33.51 -9.12
CA LYS A 109 -26.59 32.59 -8.98
C LYS A 109 -26.14 32.13 -10.35
N SER A 110 -24.83 32.07 -10.51
CA SER A 110 -24.17 31.43 -11.64
C SER A 110 -24.14 29.92 -11.45
N VAL A 111 -24.67 29.16 -12.40
CA VAL A 111 -24.67 27.70 -12.39
C VAL A 111 -23.90 27.17 -13.59
N TYR A 112 -22.99 26.23 -13.33
CA TYR A 112 -22.22 25.51 -14.33
C TYR A 112 -22.74 24.07 -14.41
N LEU A 113 -23.09 23.63 -15.62
CA LEU A 113 -23.32 22.22 -15.95
C LEU A 113 -22.04 21.66 -16.56
N GLU A 114 -21.54 20.62 -15.90
CA GLU A 114 -20.23 20.05 -16.20
C GLU A 114 -20.35 18.55 -16.37
N TYR A 115 -19.61 18.02 -17.34
CA TYR A 115 -19.34 16.58 -17.40
C TYR A 115 -18.22 16.25 -16.41
N ASP A 116 -18.57 15.60 -15.29
CA ASP A 116 -17.58 15.07 -14.35
C ASP A 116 -16.85 13.87 -14.96
N THR A 117 -15.84 14.18 -15.78
CA THR A 117 -14.99 13.19 -16.48
C THR A 117 -13.81 12.72 -15.64
N MET A 118 -13.58 13.29 -14.44
CA MET A 118 -12.38 13.05 -13.62
C MET A 118 -12.15 11.57 -13.32
N TRP A 119 -13.25 10.89 -12.98
CA TRP A 119 -13.21 9.48 -12.65
C TRP A 119 -12.76 8.65 -13.84
N ASP A 120 -13.27 8.92 -15.03
CA ASP A 120 -12.95 8.16 -16.24
C ASP A 120 -11.59 8.54 -16.84
N ASP A 121 -11.28 9.84 -16.86
CA ASP A 121 -10.06 10.39 -17.47
C ASP A 121 -8.80 10.11 -16.64
N ILE A 122 -8.90 10.13 -15.32
CA ILE A 122 -7.75 10.00 -14.42
C ILE A 122 -7.87 8.81 -13.48
N LEU A 123 -8.91 8.78 -12.63
CA LEU A 123 -8.93 7.85 -11.50
C LEU A 123 -9.07 6.39 -11.93
N ASN A 124 -9.89 6.13 -12.95
CA ASN A 124 -10.14 4.81 -13.53
C ASN A 124 -9.25 4.52 -14.74
N SER A 125 -8.38 5.47 -15.13
CA SER A 125 -7.54 5.35 -16.30
C SER A 125 -6.68 4.07 -16.24
N PRO A 126 -6.44 3.39 -17.37
CA PRO A 126 -5.54 2.24 -17.41
C PRO A 126 -4.14 2.55 -16.86
N LEU A 127 -3.68 3.78 -17.06
CA LEU A 127 -2.38 4.25 -16.59
C LEU A 127 -2.31 4.26 -15.05
N ARG A 128 -3.33 4.77 -14.35
CA ARG A 128 -3.35 4.84 -12.88
C ARG A 128 -3.41 3.46 -12.21
N LYS A 129 -3.82 2.42 -12.95
CA LYS A 129 -3.83 1.03 -12.47
C LYS A 129 -2.44 0.39 -12.45
N ARG A 130 -1.39 1.01 -12.98
CA ARG A 130 -0.03 0.44 -13.03
C ARG A 130 0.77 0.83 -11.79
N ALA A 131 1.38 -0.13 -11.10
CA ALA A 131 2.12 0.14 -9.87
C ALA A 131 3.34 1.04 -10.07
N TRP A 132 4.11 0.82 -11.14
CA TRP A 132 5.25 1.68 -11.48
C TRP A 132 4.85 3.13 -11.75
N VAL A 133 3.62 3.37 -12.26
CA VAL A 133 3.08 4.73 -12.49
C VAL A 133 2.82 5.46 -11.18
N PHE A 134 2.58 4.74 -10.08
CA PHE A 134 2.31 5.34 -8.78
C PHE A 134 3.41 6.33 -8.39
N GLN A 135 4.68 5.92 -8.47
CA GLN A 135 5.78 6.81 -8.16
C GLN A 135 5.95 7.93 -9.21
N GLU A 136 5.66 7.69 -10.50
CA GLU A 136 5.70 8.73 -11.55
C GLU A 136 4.73 9.86 -11.23
N TRP A 137 3.55 9.53 -10.70
CA TRP A 137 2.52 10.48 -10.32
C TRP A 137 2.91 11.28 -9.06
N TYR A 138 3.28 10.56 -8.00
CA TYR A 138 3.51 11.15 -6.67
C TYR A 138 4.82 11.94 -6.56
N LEU A 139 5.81 11.64 -7.41
CA LEU A 139 7.11 12.31 -7.32
C LEU A 139 7.20 13.53 -8.24
N SER A 140 6.55 13.47 -9.40
CA SER A 140 6.67 14.52 -10.42
C SER A 140 6.19 15.87 -9.91
N PRO A 141 7.00 16.95 -9.99
CA PRO A 141 6.56 18.29 -9.57
C PRO A 141 5.35 18.81 -10.36
N ARG A 142 5.25 18.39 -11.62
CA ARG A 142 4.20 18.75 -12.58
C ARG A 142 3.94 17.56 -13.50
N SER A 143 2.68 17.29 -13.77
CA SER A 143 2.23 16.27 -14.71
C SER A 143 1.21 16.87 -15.67
N LEU A 144 1.43 16.68 -16.96
CA LEU A 144 0.43 16.90 -17.99
C LEU A 144 -0.15 15.55 -18.37
N ILE A 145 -1.45 15.38 -18.17
CA ILE A 145 -2.15 14.13 -18.39
C ILE A 145 -2.99 14.26 -19.65
N LEU A 146 -2.61 13.46 -20.64
CA LEU A 146 -3.32 13.30 -21.91
C LEU A 146 -4.44 12.28 -21.69
N ALA A 147 -5.57 12.74 -21.16
CA ALA A 147 -6.71 11.88 -20.85
C ALA A 147 -7.68 11.77 -22.04
N HIS A 148 -8.73 10.95 -21.88
CA HIS A 148 -9.62 10.59 -22.98
C HIS A 148 -10.46 11.80 -23.42
N SER A 149 -11.00 12.56 -22.47
CA SER A 149 -11.96 13.63 -22.74
C SER A 149 -11.29 15.00 -22.82
N GLN A 150 -10.28 15.26 -21.97
CA GLN A 150 -9.58 16.54 -21.92
C GLN A 150 -8.12 16.42 -21.44
N LEU A 151 -7.37 17.52 -21.50
CA LEU A 151 -6.06 17.64 -20.88
C LEU A 151 -6.25 17.97 -19.41
N TRP A 152 -5.44 17.34 -18.58
CA TRP A 152 -5.36 17.68 -17.16
C TRP A 152 -3.96 18.13 -16.81
N TRP A 153 -3.87 19.21 -16.06
CA TRP A 153 -2.67 19.69 -15.43
C TRP A 153 -2.71 19.34 -13.95
N HIS A 154 -1.66 18.70 -13.46
CA HIS A 154 -1.45 18.47 -12.04
C HIS A 154 -0.10 19.06 -11.63
N CYS A 155 -0.08 19.84 -10.55
CA CYS A 155 1.14 20.20 -9.85
C CYS A 155 0.86 20.38 -8.35
N ARG A 156 1.92 20.59 -7.56
CA ARG A 156 1.84 20.79 -6.09
C ARG A 156 0.94 21.95 -5.61
N LYS A 157 0.48 22.81 -6.52
CA LYS A 157 -0.35 23.97 -6.17
C LYS A 157 -1.78 23.86 -6.70
N ARG A 158 -1.96 23.17 -7.83
CA ARG A 158 -3.19 23.23 -8.62
C ARG A 158 -3.36 21.94 -9.39
N VAL A 159 -4.60 21.49 -9.47
CA VAL A 159 -5.06 20.61 -10.53
C VAL A 159 -6.00 21.44 -11.38
N ALA A 160 -5.84 21.40 -12.70
CA ALA A 160 -6.66 22.13 -13.65
C ALA A 160 -6.94 21.23 -14.85
N CYS A 161 -7.96 21.57 -15.63
CA CYS A 161 -8.27 20.91 -16.87
C CYS A 161 -8.74 21.94 -17.90
N GLU A 162 -9.00 21.53 -19.14
CA GLU A 162 -9.44 22.45 -20.18
C GLU A 162 -10.81 23.08 -19.87
N GLN A 163 -11.72 22.35 -19.22
CA GLN A 163 -12.98 22.91 -18.71
C GLN A 163 -12.77 23.94 -17.59
N HIS A 164 -11.73 23.74 -16.76
CA HIS A 164 -11.44 24.55 -15.56
C HIS A 164 -9.97 24.96 -15.48
N PRO A 165 -9.50 25.86 -16.37
CA PRO A 165 -8.08 26.22 -16.44
C PRO A 165 -7.58 26.93 -15.16
N GLU A 166 -8.49 27.59 -14.42
CA GLU A 166 -8.19 28.32 -13.20
C GLU A 166 -8.55 27.57 -11.90
N ASN A 167 -9.01 26.31 -11.99
CA ASN A 167 -9.40 25.46 -10.84
C ASN A 167 -10.63 26.01 -10.05
N HIS A 168 -11.65 26.52 -10.75
CA HIS A 168 -12.92 26.97 -10.18
C HIS A 168 -13.88 25.81 -9.88
N TRP A 169 -13.40 24.76 -9.21
CA TRP A 169 -14.19 23.57 -8.93
C TRP A 169 -14.87 23.61 -7.56
N ASN A 170 -16.19 23.41 -7.57
CA ASN A 170 -17.05 23.51 -6.40
C ASN A 170 -17.06 22.19 -5.61
N GLY A 171 -16.10 22.01 -4.71
CA GLY A 171 -16.28 21.18 -3.51
C GLY A 171 -16.04 19.67 -3.59
N ARG A 172 -15.94 19.04 -4.77
CA ARG A 172 -15.38 17.68 -4.85
C ARG A 172 -13.86 17.76 -4.82
N SER A 173 -13.34 17.53 -3.62
CA SER A 173 -11.95 17.75 -3.28
C SER A 173 -10.99 16.99 -4.20
N LEU A 174 -10.32 17.76 -5.05
CA LEU A 174 -9.07 17.41 -5.73
C LEU A 174 -7.93 17.04 -4.74
N GLU A 175 -8.14 16.97 -3.41
CA GLU A 175 -7.10 16.61 -2.43
C GLU A 175 -6.43 15.27 -2.76
N GLY A 176 -7.14 14.28 -3.31
CA GLY A 176 -6.53 13.02 -3.75
C GLY A 176 -5.62 13.14 -4.98
N MET A 177 -5.65 14.27 -5.68
CA MET A 177 -4.75 14.59 -6.80
C MET A 177 -3.81 15.77 -6.53
N LYS A 178 -4.15 16.72 -5.66
CA LYS A 178 -3.38 17.96 -5.38
C LYS A 178 -2.09 17.68 -4.61
N ASP A 179 -2.01 16.51 -4.00
CA ASP A 179 -1.15 16.29 -2.86
C ASP A 179 -0.13 15.18 -3.13
N ASN A 180 0.97 15.53 -3.81
CA ASN A 180 2.23 14.77 -3.73
C ASN A 180 2.86 14.80 -2.32
N LYS A 181 2.29 15.65 -1.46
CA LYS A 181 2.32 15.57 0.00
C LYS A 181 0.87 15.81 0.39
N PRO A 182 0.13 14.88 1.02
CA PRO A 182 -1.13 15.24 1.66
C PRO A 182 -0.82 16.50 2.43
N LYS A 183 -1.57 17.58 2.18
CA LYS A 183 -1.74 18.59 3.20
C LYS A 183 -2.08 17.76 4.40
N ALA A 184 -1.12 17.61 5.31
CA ALA A 184 -1.35 16.92 6.55
C ALA A 184 -2.54 17.68 7.10
N LYS A 185 -3.73 17.08 6.99
CA LYS A 185 -4.87 17.57 7.74
C LYS A 185 -4.28 17.67 9.14
N PRO A 186 -4.27 18.84 9.80
CA PRO A 186 -3.33 19.04 10.91
C PRO A 186 -3.45 18.01 12.05
N TRP A 187 -4.55 17.26 12.06
CA TRP A 187 -4.86 16.14 12.95
C TRP A 187 -4.45 14.73 12.45
N LEU A 188 -3.95 14.56 11.22
CA LEU A 188 -3.48 13.27 10.71
C LEU A 188 -2.01 13.07 11.06
N SER A 189 -1.74 11.95 11.73
CA SER A 189 -0.37 11.49 12.01
C SER A 189 0.36 11.08 10.72
N GLY A 190 1.70 11.10 10.75
CA GLY A 190 2.52 10.54 9.67
C GLY A 190 2.13 9.10 9.31
N ALA A 191 1.71 8.30 10.30
CA ALA A 191 1.23 6.93 10.10
C ALA A 191 -0.01 6.87 9.20
N GLN A 192 -1.03 7.69 9.48
CA GLN A 192 -2.26 7.70 8.70
C GLN A 192 -2.04 8.20 7.26
N ILE A 193 -1.09 9.13 7.09
CA ILE A 193 -0.64 9.55 5.77
C ILE A 193 0.01 8.38 5.03
N TRP A 194 0.96 7.70 5.67
CA TRP A 194 1.65 6.55 5.09
C TRP A 194 0.67 5.45 4.69
N GLU A 195 -0.29 5.13 5.55
CA GLU A 195 -1.34 4.15 5.26
C GLU A 195 -2.17 4.52 4.03
N THR A 196 -2.41 5.82 3.80
CA THR A 196 -3.13 6.29 2.60
C THR A 196 -2.33 5.95 1.34
N TYR A 197 -1.02 6.20 1.34
CA TYR A 197 -0.14 5.84 0.22
C TYR A 197 -0.11 4.33 -0.02
N VAL A 198 0.01 3.54 1.04
CA VAL A 198 0.02 2.07 0.93
C VAL A 198 -1.32 1.57 0.38
N ARG A 199 -2.45 2.09 0.86
CA ARG A 199 -3.79 1.67 0.41
C ARG A 199 -4.01 1.95 -1.08
N GLU A 200 -3.63 3.14 -1.54
CA GLU A 200 -3.74 3.48 -2.96
C GLU A 200 -2.78 2.65 -3.81
N TYR A 201 -1.54 2.44 -3.35
CA TYR A 201 -0.54 1.65 -4.06
C TYR A 201 -0.94 0.18 -4.20
N VAL A 202 -1.44 -0.45 -3.14
CA VAL A 202 -1.80 -1.88 -3.16
C VAL A 202 -2.95 -2.17 -4.14
N GLY A 203 -3.81 -1.18 -4.42
CA GLY A 203 -4.85 -1.27 -5.46
C GLY A 203 -4.33 -1.28 -6.90
N THR A 204 -3.03 -1.07 -7.11
CA THR A 204 -2.41 -1.09 -8.45
C THR A 204 -2.01 -2.51 -8.88
N ARG A 205 -1.67 -2.65 -10.17
CA ARG A 205 -1.31 -3.90 -10.83
C ARG A 205 0.16 -3.89 -11.23
N LEU A 206 0.81 -5.03 -11.05
CA LEU A 206 2.17 -5.31 -11.49
C LEU A 206 2.16 -6.38 -12.57
N THR A 207 3.08 -6.27 -13.52
CA THR A 207 3.42 -7.39 -14.40
C THR A 207 4.31 -8.39 -13.67
N GLN A 208 5.25 -7.89 -12.85
CA GLN A 208 6.12 -8.70 -12.01
C GLN A 208 5.89 -8.36 -10.54
N GLU A 209 5.32 -9.31 -9.80
CA GLU A 209 4.98 -9.14 -8.38
C GLU A 209 6.22 -8.93 -7.49
N SER A 210 7.40 -9.38 -7.93
CA SER A 210 8.69 -9.10 -7.27
C SER A 210 9.03 -7.61 -7.21
N ASP A 211 8.45 -6.80 -8.10
CA ASP A 211 8.75 -5.36 -8.18
C ASP A 211 7.99 -4.53 -7.13
N ARG A 212 7.14 -5.16 -6.31
CA ARG A 212 6.18 -4.47 -5.44
C ARG A 212 6.79 -3.49 -4.44
N LEU A 213 7.98 -3.75 -3.92
CA LEU A 213 8.66 -2.77 -3.06
C LEU A 213 9.43 -1.72 -3.86
N ILE A 214 10.14 -2.14 -4.91
CA ILE A 214 10.98 -1.24 -5.70
C ILE A 214 10.14 -0.23 -6.50
N ALA A 215 8.97 -0.62 -7.01
CA ALA A 215 8.03 0.27 -7.69
C ALA A 215 7.39 1.31 -6.75
N PHE A 216 7.50 1.12 -5.44
CA PHE A 216 7.05 2.05 -4.40
C PHE A 216 8.21 2.79 -3.71
N ALA A 217 9.45 2.40 -3.98
CA ALA A 217 10.65 2.86 -3.27
C ALA A 217 10.82 4.37 -3.33
N GLY A 218 10.58 4.98 -4.50
CA GLY A 218 10.70 6.42 -4.65
C GLY A 218 9.74 7.20 -3.75
N VAL A 219 8.50 6.73 -3.61
CA VAL A 219 7.49 7.30 -2.70
C VAL A 219 7.91 7.13 -1.25
N ALA A 220 8.40 5.94 -0.87
CA ALA A 220 8.92 5.67 0.47
C ALA A 220 10.06 6.63 0.85
N GLN A 221 11.04 6.81 -0.05
CA GLN A 221 12.15 7.73 0.12
C GLN A 221 11.67 9.20 0.20
N GLY A 222 10.68 9.60 -0.60
CA GLY A 222 10.11 10.95 -0.59
C GLY A 222 9.34 11.25 0.69
N PHE A 223 8.60 10.26 1.19
CA PHE A 223 7.85 10.34 2.43
C PHE A 223 8.77 10.48 3.63
N GLY A 224 9.74 9.58 3.81
CA GLY A 224 10.69 9.64 4.93
C GLY A 224 11.50 10.94 4.96
N GLN A 225 11.94 11.43 3.80
CA GLN A 225 12.62 12.74 3.72
C GLN A 225 11.69 13.88 4.16
N SER A 226 10.44 13.89 3.71
CA SER A 226 9.49 14.95 4.07
C SER A 226 9.18 14.95 5.56
N GLN A 227 9.02 13.77 6.16
CA GLN A 227 8.80 13.64 7.60
C GLN A 227 10.02 14.09 8.41
N LYS A 228 11.24 13.81 7.92
CA LYS A 228 12.47 14.32 8.54
C LYS A 228 12.55 15.85 8.47
N GLU A 229 12.26 16.44 7.32
CA GLU A 229 12.24 17.91 7.15
C GLU A 229 11.23 18.58 8.10
N ILE A 230 10.03 17.99 8.25
CA ILE A 230 9.01 18.45 9.20
C ILE A 230 9.52 18.35 10.64
N HIS A 231 10.19 17.24 10.97
CA HIS A 231 10.77 17.05 12.29
C HIS A 231 11.90 18.07 12.59
N ASP A 232 12.81 18.30 11.65
CA ASP A 232 13.98 19.17 11.84
C ASP A 232 13.56 20.65 11.96
N GLN A 233 12.41 21.03 11.39
CA GLN A 233 11.83 22.39 11.50
C GLN A 233 10.98 22.59 12.76
N TYR A 234 10.80 21.55 13.58
CA TYR A 234 10.00 21.62 14.80
C TYR A 234 10.73 22.43 15.89
N ASP A 235 10.13 23.56 16.26
CA ASP A 235 10.54 24.38 17.41
C ASP A 235 9.62 24.09 18.61
N PRO A 236 10.12 23.43 19.68
CA PRO A 236 9.30 23.11 20.85
C PRO A 236 8.84 24.34 21.65
N GLU A 237 9.45 25.52 21.46
CA GLU A 237 9.08 26.75 22.16
C GLU A 237 8.03 27.59 21.41
N ASN A 238 7.90 27.40 20.09
CA ASN A 238 6.88 28.04 19.23
C ASN A 238 5.87 27.02 18.70
N ILE A 239 5.20 26.32 19.63
CA ILE A 239 4.11 25.40 19.27
C ILE A 239 2.99 26.21 18.61
N ARG A 240 2.83 26.03 17.30
CA ARG A 240 1.62 26.47 16.60
C ARG A 240 0.45 25.62 17.08
N PRO A 241 -0.57 26.18 17.77
CA PRO A 241 -1.68 25.41 18.33
C PRO A 241 -2.53 24.68 17.27
N ASP A 242 -2.46 25.13 16.03
CA ASP A 242 -3.07 24.54 14.84
C ASP A 242 -2.28 23.33 14.29
N LEU A 243 -1.03 23.14 14.71
CA LEU A 243 -0.13 22.04 14.36
C LEU A 243 0.09 21.13 15.58
N LEU A 244 -0.99 20.62 16.19
CA LEU A 244 -0.93 19.50 17.16
C LEU A 244 -0.45 18.19 16.49
N VAL A 245 0.66 18.26 15.76
CA VAL A 245 1.44 17.13 15.29
C VAL A 245 2.28 16.71 16.48
N ASP A 246 1.70 15.83 17.27
CA ASP A 246 2.36 15.26 18.43
C ASP A 246 3.67 14.57 18.00
N VAL A 247 4.70 14.87 18.79
CA VAL A 247 6.10 14.46 18.70
C VAL A 247 6.28 12.93 18.67
N SER A 248 5.24 12.14 18.97
CA SER A 248 5.24 10.67 18.87
C SER A 248 4.68 10.11 17.55
N SER A 249 4.20 10.95 16.63
CA SER A 249 3.76 10.57 15.27
C SER A 249 4.89 10.53 14.22
N LYS A 250 6.14 10.63 14.68
CA LYS A 250 7.35 10.78 13.88
C LYS A 250 7.66 9.53 13.06
N ILE A 251 7.59 9.65 11.74
CA ILE A 251 7.98 8.59 10.79
C ILE A 251 9.13 9.06 9.90
N PHE A 252 10.33 9.11 10.44
CA PHE A 252 11.55 9.43 9.68
C PHE A 252 12.69 8.46 9.98
N ASP A 253 12.37 7.35 10.64
CA ASP A 253 13.36 6.38 11.06
C ASP A 253 13.52 5.28 10.00
N GLN A 254 13.99 4.11 10.41
CA GLN A 254 14.36 3.04 9.50
C GLN A 254 13.15 2.53 8.71
N TYR A 255 13.21 2.61 7.37
CA TYR A 255 12.28 1.94 6.48
C TYR A 255 12.53 0.42 6.50
N LEU A 256 11.46 -0.35 6.69
CA LEU A 256 11.48 -1.80 6.87
C LEU A 256 10.47 -2.46 5.93
N ALA A 257 10.88 -2.71 4.69
CA ALA A 257 10.10 -3.45 3.69
C ALA A 257 8.61 -3.00 3.62
N GLY A 258 8.34 -1.72 3.46
CA GLY A 258 6.97 -1.17 3.40
C GLY A 258 6.41 -0.66 4.74
N LEU A 259 7.11 -0.92 5.85
CA LEU A 259 6.79 -0.41 7.18
C LEU A 259 7.86 0.58 7.66
N TRP A 260 7.59 1.26 8.76
CA TRP A 260 8.54 2.16 9.42
C TRP A 260 8.76 1.71 10.85
N ARG A 261 10.01 1.70 11.30
CA ARG A 261 10.38 1.17 12.62
C ARG A 261 9.70 1.92 13.76
N SER A 262 9.43 3.21 13.63
CA SER A 262 8.82 4.05 14.67
C SER A 262 7.35 3.78 14.85
N HIS A 263 6.71 3.17 13.84
CA HIS A 263 5.31 2.80 13.90
C HIS A 263 5.11 1.32 14.28
N LEU A 264 6.20 0.59 14.56
CA LEU A 264 6.08 -0.76 15.11
C LEU A 264 5.77 -0.69 16.61
N PRO A 265 4.93 -1.60 17.13
CA PRO A 265 4.35 -2.75 16.42
C PRO A 265 2.98 -2.48 15.75
N GLN A 266 2.39 -1.30 15.88
CA GLN A 266 1.09 -0.93 15.30
C GLN A 266 1.03 -1.16 13.79
N ALA A 267 2.14 -0.89 13.09
CA ALA A 267 2.27 -1.11 11.64
C ALA A 267 2.12 -2.58 11.23
N LEU A 268 2.20 -3.54 12.17
CA LEU A 268 1.92 -4.96 11.92
C LEU A 268 0.42 -5.24 11.85
N CYS A 269 -0.44 -4.34 12.35
CA CYS A 269 -1.90 -4.45 12.38
C CYS A 269 -2.54 -4.21 11.00
N TRP A 270 -2.09 -4.96 9.99
CA TRP A 270 -2.70 -5.03 8.68
C TRP A 270 -3.28 -6.43 8.43
N GLY A 271 -4.27 -6.53 7.56
CA GLY A 271 -4.86 -7.78 7.11
C GLY A 271 -5.21 -7.71 5.63
N THR A 272 -5.74 -8.79 5.07
CA THR A 272 -6.22 -8.80 3.69
C THR A 272 -7.66 -8.32 3.61
N ASP A 273 -8.00 -7.54 2.59
CA ASP A 273 -9.37 -7.18 2.26
C ASP A 273 -9.84 -8.03 1.08
N ASN A 274 -10.72 -8.99 1.36
CA ASN A 274 -11.26 -9.93 0.35
C ASN A 274 -12.71 -9.61 -0.03
N THR A 275 -13.17 -8.38 0.24
CA THR A 275 -14.56 -7.97 -0.02
C THR A 275 -14.92 -7.99 -1.51
N PHE A 276 -13.99 -7.62 -2.39
CA PHE A 276 -14.23 -7.51 -3.84
C PHE A 276 -13.23 -8.27 -4.71
N THR A 277 -11.98 -8.40 -4.26
CA THR A 277 -10.93 -9.13 -4.98
C THR A 277 -10.06 -9.88 -3.98
N ARG A 278 -9.65 -11.10 -4.34
CA ARG A 278 -8.93 -12.01 -3.43
C ARG A 278 -7.46 -11.60 -3.29
N SER A 279 -6.97 -11.63 -2.06
CA SER A 279 -5.56 -11.46 -1.75
C SER A 279 -4.81 -12.78 -1.68
N MET A 280 -3.60 -12.83 -2.22
CA MET A 280 -2.77 -14.05 -2.32
C MET A 280 -1.30 -13.78 -2.04
N ARG A 281 -0.55 -14.82 -1.70
CA ARG A 281 0.92 -14.79 -1.68
C ARG A 281 1.43 -15.56 -2.90
N THR A 282 2.25 -14.93 -3.73
CA THR A 282 2.88 -15.59 -4.87
C THR A 282 3.89 -16.64 -4.41
N SER A 283 4.10 -17.67 -5.24
CA SER A 283 5.16 -18.67 -5.02
C SER A 283 6.55 -18.03 -5.02
N ALA A 284 6.78 -17.08 -5.92
CA ALA A 284 7.99 -16.25 -5.93
C ALA A 284 8.04 -15.32 -4.71
N TYR A 285 9.25 -15.14 -4.16
CA TYR A 285 9.49 -14.22 -3.06
C TYR A 285 9.32 -12.77 -3.52
N THR A 286 8.55 -11.99 -2.75
CA THR A 286 8.29 -10.56 -3.01
C THR A 286 8.74 -9.69 -1.83
N ALA A 287 8.36 -10.08 -0.61
CA ALA A 287 8.74 -9.43 0.64
C ALA A 287 8.59 -10.39 1.84
N PRO A 288 9.17 -10.08 3.02
CA PRO A 288 8.98 -10.84 4.26
C PRO A 288 7.51 -10.95 4.66
N SER A 289 7.10 -12.03 5.33
CA SER A 289 5.66 -12.32 5.52
C SER A 289 4.95 -11.33 6.44
N TRP A 290 5.70 -10.62 7.28
CA TRP A 290 5.25 -9.54 8.16
C TRP A 290 5.01 -8.20 7.44
N SER A 291 5.50 -8.05 6.20
CA SER A 291 5.25 -6.86 5.36
C SER A 291 3.96 -7.00 4.57
N TRP A 292 3.17 -5.93 4.43
CA TRP A 292 2.00 -5.95 3.53
C TRP A 292 2.38 -6.21 2.07
N ALA A 293 3.61 -5.88 1.66
CA ALA A 293 4.10 -6.07 0.29
C ALA A 293 4.32 -7.55 -0.05
N SER A 294 4.16 -8.44 0.92
CA SER A 294 4.19 -9.88 0.69
C SER A 294 2.84 -10.44 0.20
N MET A 295 1.84 -9.57 0.04
CA MET A 295 0.51 -9.88 -0.49
C MET A 295 0.30 -9.22 -1.86
N THR A 296 -0.31 -9.98 -2.77
CA THR A 296 -0.91 -9.52 -4.02
C THR A 296 -2.41 -9.35 -3.80
N GLY A 297 -2.98 -8.20 -4.13
CA GLY A 297 -4.39 -7.87 -3.90
C GLY A 297 -4.63 -6.92 -2.71
N PRO A 298 -5.89 -6.50 -2.47
CA PRO A 298 -6.21 -5.44 -1.52
C PRO A 298 -5.89 -5.81 -0.07
N ILE A 299 -5.35 -4.86 0.68
CA ILE A 299 -5.14 -5.01 2.12
C ILE A 299 -5.99 -4.00 2.90
N GLN A 300 -6.26 -4.36 4.15
CA GLN A 300 -6.86 -3.47 5.14
C GLN A 300 -5.80 -3.07 6.17
N LEU A 301 -5.74 -1.78 6.47
CA LEU A 301 -4.86 -1.20 7.48
C LEU A 301 -5.73 -0.79 8.68
N ALA A 302 -5.27 -1.04 9.90
CA ALA A 302 -6.07 -0.81 11.10
C ALA A 302 -6.31 0.69 11.40
N GLY A 303 -5.58 1.64 10.79
CA GLY A 303 -5.85 3.07 10.99
C GLY A 303 -5.50 3.56 12.39
N LEU A 304 -4.61 2.85 13.08
CA LEU A 304 -4.31 3.03 14.49
C LEU A 304 -3.61 4.37 14.73
N THR A 305 -4.09 5.11 15.72
CA THR A 305 -3.40 6.33 16.16
C THR A 305 -2.22 5.98 17.08
N PRO A 306 -1.19 6.84 17.18
CA PRO A 306 -0.10 6.65 18.14
C PRO A 306 -0.52 6.73 19.62
N PHE A 307 -1.71 7.28 19.93
CA PHE A 307 -2.07 7.77 21.28
C PHE A 307 -2.97 6.88 22.13
N ALA A 308 -3.59 5.85 21.55
CA ALA A 308 -4.71 5.18 22.20
C ALA A 308 -4.48 3.67 22.43
N ASN A 309 -3.24 3.25 22.71
CA ASN A 309 -2.89 1.85 22.56
C ASN A 309 -2.05 1.24 23.70
N ASP A 310 -2.65 0.33 24.48
CA ASP A 310 -1.87 -0.67 25.22
C ASP A 310 -1.13 -1.55 24.21
N THR A 311 0.20 -1.63 24.33
CA THR A 311 1.05 -2.47 23.47
C THR A 311 1.51 -3.71 24.21
N PHE A 312 1.32 -4.89 23.61
CA PHE A 312 1.56 -6.20 24.24
C PHE A 312 2.80 -6.93 23.72
N VAL A 313 3.46 -6.38 22.69
CA VAL A 313 4.69 -6.92 22.10
C VAL A 313 5.78 -5.87 22.02
N SER A 314 7.04 -6.30 22.17
CA SER A 314 8.21 -5.50 21.83
C SER A 314 8.94 -6.08 20.62
N VAL A 315 9.46 -5.19 19.78
CA VAL A 315 10.33 -5.58 18.65
C VAL A 315 11.77 -5.65 19.15
N GLU A 316 12.35 -6.84 19.20
CA GLU A 316 13.71 -7.05 19.70
C GLU A 316 14.75 -6.78 18.62
N SER A 317 14.51 -7.25 17.40
CA SER A 317 15.38 -7.02 16.25
C SER A 317 14.63 -7.18 14.95
N VAL A 318 15.11 -6.46 13.93
CA VAL A 318 14.67 -6.60 12.55
C VAL A 318 15.91 -6.70 11.69
N TRP A 319 15.91 -7.62 10.73
CA TRP A 319 16.99 -7.77 9.76
C TRP A 319 16.40 -7.96 8.37
N LEU A 320 17.05 -7.36 7.37
CA LEU A 320 16.66 -7.42 5.97
C LEU A 320 17.91 -7.69 5.12
N LYS A 321 17.79 -8.61 4.16
CA LYS A 321 18.82 -8.89 3.15
C LYS A 321 18.50 -8.06 1.91
N HIS A 322 19.12 -6.89 1.78
CA HIS A 322 18.95 -6.03 0.59
C HIS A 322 19.75 -6.59 -0.59
N ALA A 323 19.26 -6.35 -1.82
CA ALA A 323 20.03 -6.60 -3.03
C ALA A 323 21.26 -5.66 -3.11
N ASP A 324 21.09 -4.41 -2.69
CA ASP A 324 22.15 -3.42 -2.53
C ASP A 324 22.02 -2.73 -1.15
N GLU A 325 23.02 -2.92 -0.28
CA GLU A 325 23.03 -2.36 1.07
C GLU A 325 23.05 -0.83 1.11
N ARG A 326 23.41 -0.17 -0.01
CA ARG A 326 23.35 1.30 -0.14
C ARG A 326 21.92 1.82 -0.28
N HIS A 327 20.96 0.94 -0.59
CA HIS A 327 19.58 1.30 -0.93
C HIS A 327 18.56 0.56 -0.05
N SER A 328 18.25 1.14 1.12
CA SER A 328 17.32 0.58 2.12
C SER A 328 15.86 0.43 1.67
N THR A 329 15.47 1.03 0.55
CA THR A 329 14.12 0.93 -0.06
C THR A 329 14.11 0.07 -1.31
N GLY A 330 15.28 -0.47 -1.72
CA GLY A 330 15.42 -1.28 -2.91
C GLY A 330 14.87 -2.70 -2.76
N LEU A 331 15.23 -3.56 -3.71
CA LEU A 331 14.89 -4.98 -3.65
C LEU A 331 15.47 -5.64 -2.39
N ILE A 332 14.71 -6.60 -1.87
CA ILE A 332 15.08 -7.44 -0.74
C ILE A 332 14.98 -8.91 -1.15
N HIS A 333 15.85 -9.73 -0.58
CA HIS A 333 15.92 -11.18 -0.82
C HIS A 333 15.50 -12.00 0.40
N GLY A 334 15.23 -11.35 1.53
CA GLY A 334 14.91 -12.01 2.78
C GLY A 334 14.83 -11.03 3.95
N GLY A 335 14.32 -11.50 5.07
CA GLY A 335 14.31 -10.74 6.31
C GLY A 335 13.57 -11.46 7.42
N TYR A 336 13.76 -11.00 8.66
CA TYR A 336 13.02 -11.47 9.82
C TYR A 336 12.76 -10.35 10.81
N MET A 337 11.75 -10.56 11.66
CA MET A 337 11.45 -9.74 12.82
C MET A 337 11.34 -10.62 14.06
N LYS A 338 12.10 -10.32 15.11
CA LYS A 338 11.96 -10.95 16.43
C LYS A 338 11.05 -10.11 17.30
N LEU A 339 9.95 -10.71 17.71
CA LEU A 339 8.96 -10.12 18.60
C LEU A 339 9.02 -10.83 19.96
N ARG A 340 8.94 -10.09 21.05
CA ARG A 340 8.72 -10.64 22.39
C ARG A 340 7.34 -10.26 22.88
N GLY A 341 6.55 -11.25 23.28
CA GLY A 341 5.21 -11.03 23.84
C GLY A 341 4.66 -12.29 24.49
N HIS A 342 3.40 -12.20 24.95
CA HIS A 342 2.68 -13.34 25.51
C HIS A 342 1.97 -14.09 24.38
N LEU A 343 2.44 -15.31 24.10
CA LEU A 343 1.84 -16.15 23.07
C LEU A 343 0.63 -16.90 23.65
N ILE A 344 -0.50 -16.83 22.96
CA ILE A 344 -1.73 -17.52 23.35
C ILE A 344 -1.94 -18.72 22.43
N GLY A 345 -2.08 -19.90 23.03
CA GLY A 345 -2.25 -21.17 22.34
C GLY A 345 -1.33 -22.28 22.90
N PRO A 346 -1.21 -23.42 22.19
CA PRO A 346 -1.78 -23.67 20.88
C PRO A 346 -3.31 -23.66 20.89
N LEU A 347 -3.90 -23.01 19.89
CA LEU A 347 -5.36 -23.00 19.68
C LEU A 347 -5.77 -24.36 19.11
N THR A 348 -6.68 -25.04 19.78
CA THR A 348 -7.27 -26.29 19.28
C THR A 348 -8.40 -25.92 18.33
N LEU A 349 -8.26 -26.17 17.03
CA LEU A 349 -9.39 -26.14 16.11
C LEU A 349 -10.22 -27.42 16.36
N GLU A 350 -11.22 -27.37 17.26
CA GLU A 350 -12.09 -28.53 17.46
C GLU A 350 -12.89 -28.78 16.18
N HIS A 351 -12.77 -30.00 15.66
CA HIS A 351 -13.29 -30.47 14.37
C HIS A 351 -14.82 -30.44 14.19
N GLN A 352 -15.60 -29.84 15.09
CA GLN A 352 -17.06 -29.95 15.05
C GLN A 352 -17.79 -28.80 14.38
N GLU A 353 -17.23 -27.60 14.27
CA GLU A 353 -17.72 -26.59 13.33
C GLU A 353 -16.51 -25.77 12.86
N LEU A 354 -16.06 -26.02 11.62
CA LEU A 354 -15.12 -25.10 10.95
C LEU A 354 -15.70 -23.68 11.10
N PRO A 355 -14.88 -22.71 11.50
CA PRO A 355 -15.41 -21.39 11.79
C PRO A 355 -16.06 -20.81 10.53
N LYS A 356 -17.28 -20.26 10.69
CA LYS A 356 -18.12 -19.83 9.58
C LYS A 356 -17.41 -18.69 8.87
N VAL A 357 -17.18 -18.83 7.58
CA VAL A 357 -16.55 -17.75 6.81
C VAL A 357 -17.66 -16.84 6.29
N SER A 358 -17.66 -15.58 6.71
CA SER A 358 -18.62 -14.58 6.24
C SER A 358 -18.48 -14.35 4.73
N SER A 359 -19.51 -13.76 4.11
CA SER A 359 -19.46 -13.34 2.71
C SER A 359 -18.35 -12.35 2.38
N LYS A 360 -17.71 -11.75 3.40
CA LYS A 360 -16.56 -10.84 3.28
C LYS A 360 -15.21 -11.54 3.52
N GLY A 361 -15.19 -12.87 3.62
CA GLY A 361 -13.97 -13.65 3.86
C GLY A 361 -13.47 -13.58 5.30
N ARG A 362 -14.31 -13.19 6.26
CA ARG A 362 -13.94 -13.16 7.68
C ARG A 362 -14.22 -14.53 8.28
N ILE A 363 -13.24 -15.15 8.93
CA ILE A 363 -13.54 -16.26 9.83
C ILE A 363 -14.33 -15.68 11.01
N GLU A 364 -15.56 -16.14 11.19
CA GLU A 364 -16.45 -15.88 12.33
C GLU A 364 -16.43 -17.13 13.23
N VAL A 365 -16.10 -16.92 14.50
CA VAL A 365 -16.13 -17.97 15.52
C VAL A 365 -17.26 -17.60 16.48
N ASP A 366 -18.25 -18.47 16.61
CA ASP A 366 -19.47 -18.21 17.41
C ASP A 366 -19.18 -17.97 18.91
N ASP A 367 -18.00 -18.38 19.41
CA ASP A 367 -17.61 -18.18 20.79
C ASP A 367 -16.08 -18.05 20.97
N ALA A 368 -15.57 -16.82 21.06
CA ALA A 368 -14.14 -16.53 21.32
C ALA A 368 -13.66 -17.09 22.68
N THR A 369 -14.58 -17.37 23.60
CA THR A 369 -14.31 -17.86 24.96
C THR A 369 -13.85 -19.32 25.01
N LYS A 370 -14.03 -20.08 23.92
CA LYS A 370 -13.53 -21.46 23.77
C LYS A 370 -12.06 -21.54 23.37
N TYR A 371 -11.53 -20.53 22.69
CA TYR A 371 -10.18 -20.56 22.08
C TYR A 371 -9.20 -19.63 22.81
N LEU A 372 -9.70 -18.69 23.59
CA LEU A 372 -8.96 -17.90 24.56
C LEU A 372 -9.34 -18.37 25.97
N PRO A 373 -8.45 -18.29 26.96
CA PRO A 373 -8.79 -18.65 28.34
C PRO A 373 -9.93 -17.77 28.86
N LYS A 374 -11.15 -18.33 28.96
CA LYS A 374 -12.31 -17.76 29.66
C LYS A 374 -12.44 -16.23 29.56
N VAL A 375 -12.58 -15.72 28.34
CA VAL A 375 -13.35 -14.49 28.16
C VAL A 375 -14.79 -14.86 28.56
N THR A 376 -15.50 -14.07 29.34
CA THR A 376 -16.94 -14.29 29.55
C THR A 376 -17.66 -13.30 28.64
N ASP A 377 -18.59 -13.80 27.84
CA ASP A 377 -19.58 -13.06 27.04
C ASP A 377 -19.19 -12.63 25.61
N GLY A 378 -19.44 -13.55 24.66
CA GLY A 378 -20.02 -13.26 23.33
C GLY A 378 -19.38 -12.16 22.49
N GLY A 379 -18.06 -12.20 22.27
CA GLY A 379 -17.36 -11.31 21.33
C GLY A 379 -17.51 -11.74 19.88
N ASN A 380 -17.73 -10.79 18.97
CA ASN A 380 -17.62 -11.02 17.53
C ASN A 380 -16.13 -11.19 17.16
N PHE A 381 -15.83 -12.24 16.39
CA PHE A 381 -14.49 -12.57 15.93
C PHE A 381 -14.35 -12.15 14.46
N ASP A 382 -13.37 -11.29 14.18
CA ASP A 382 -13.05 -10.82 12.84
C ASP A 382 -11.60 -11.24 12.56
N THR A 383 -11.37 -12.33 11.81
CA THR A 383 -10.02 -12.52 11.24
C THR A 383 -9.85 -11.64 10.03
N TRP A 384 -8.84 -10.80 10.12
CA TRP A 384 -8.40 -9.94 9.05
C TRP A 384 -7.25 -10.65 8.34
N GLY A 385 -7.64 -11.59 7.49
CA GLY A 385 -6.83 -12.00 6.36
C GLY A 385 -5.64 -12.88 6.62
N GLY A 386 -5.21 -13.54 5.54
CA GLY A 386 -4.09 -14.48 5.49
C GLY A 386 -4.51 -15.95 5.44
N VAL A 387 -5.83 -16.18 5.51
CA VAL A 387 -6.44 -17.23 4.71
C VAL A 387 -6.39 -16.83 3.23
N LEU A 388 -5.63 -17.57 2.42
CA LEU A 388 -5.66 -17.42 0.96
C LEU A 388 -6.85 -18.20 0.38
N TYR A 389 -7.30 -17.87 -0.83
CA TYR A 389 -8.42 -18.55 -1.49
C TYR A 389 -7.97 -19.07 -2.86
N PRO A 390 -8.59 -20.15 -3.40
CA PRO A 390 -8.30 -20.63 -4.76
C PRO A 390 -8.61 -19.57 -5.85
N ASP A 391 -8.10 -19.76 -7.06
CA ASP A 391 -8.08 -18.74 -8.14
C ASP A 391 -9.44 -18.32 -8.72
N GLU A 392 -10.51 -19.07 -8.53
CA GLU A 392 -11.77 -18.82 -9.25
C GLU A 392 -12.93 -18.47 -8.31
N MET A 393 -13.54 -17.30 -8.52
CA MET A 393 -14.97 -17.09 -8.25
C MET A 393 -15.68 -17.39 -9.56
N THR A 394 -16.12 -18.63 -9.76
CA THR A 394 -17.26 -18.83 -10.63
C THR A 394 -18.44 -18.13 -9.96
N GLN A 395 -19.20 -17.33 -10.71
CA GLN A 395 -20.36 -16.58 -10.22
C GLN A 395 -21.52 -17.49 -9.73
N ASP A 396 -21.29 -18.80 -9.62
CA ASP A 396 -22.35 -19.79 -9.59
C ASP A 396 -22.08 -20.99 -8.66
N THR A 397 -21.40 -20.77 -7.53
CA THR A 397 -21.43 -21.80 -6.48
C THR A 397 -21.69 -21.17 -5.12
N SER A 398 -22.86 -21.50 -4.56
CA SER A 398 -23.18 -21.50 -3.13
C SER A 398 -22.28 -22.43 -2.29
N ASP A 399 -21.12 -22.85 -2.81
CA ASP A 399 -20.20 -23.76 -2.15
C ASP A 399 -19.20 -23.02 -1.29
N ARG A 400 -18.98 -23.60 -0.11
CA ARG A 400 -18.20 -23.11 1.01
C ARG A 400 -16.85 -22.52 0.57
N ILE A 401 -16.59 -21.29 1.01
CA ILE A 401 -15.28 -20.65 0.93
C ILE A 401 -14.27 -21.55 1.67
N VAL A 402 -13.30 -22.14 0.96
CA VAL A 402 -12.26 -22.99 1.56
C VAL A 402 -11.07 -22.13 1.97
N PRO A 403 -10.74 -22.06 3.28
CA PRO A 403 -9.60 -21.31 3.72
C PRO A 403 -8.26 -22.00 3.37
N LEU A 404 -7.31 -21.29 2.76
CA LEU A 404 -5.93 -21.77 2.53
C LEU A 404 -4.95 -21.11 3.49
N LEU A 405 -3.91 -21.83 3.85
CA LEU A 405 -2.81 -21.39 4.70
C LEU A 405 -1.51 -21.40 3.89
N SER A 406 -0.70 -20.34 4.01
CA SER A 406 0.59 -20.23 3.32
C SER A 406 1.75 -19.96 4.27
N TYR A 407 2.81 -20.74 4.14
CA TYR A 407 4.03 -20.68 4.95
C TYR A 407 5.27 -21.05 4.12
N LEU A 408 6.46 -20.85 4.69
CA LEU A 408 7.71 -21.27 4.07
C LEU A 408 8.11 -22.66 4.57
N ASP A 409 8.37 -23.56 3.63
CA ASP A 409 8.88 -24.91 3.86
C ASP A 409 10.35 -25.03 3.38
N ASN A 410 11.00 -26.16 3.63
CA ASN A 410 12.41 -26.41 3.31
C ASN A 410 13.37 -25.39 3.95
N LEU A 411 12.97 -24.87 5.11
CA LEU A 411 13.76 -23.97 5.94
C LEU A 411 14.97 -24.70 6.51
N THR A 412 16.16 -24.12 6.36
CA THR A 412 17.38 -24.68 6.97
C THR A 412 17.38 -24.39 8.48
N PRO A 413 17.40 -25.41 9.35
CA PRO A 413 17.42 -25.21 10.80
C PRO A 413 18.60 -24.33 11.26
N GLY A 414 18.38 -23.44 12.22
CA GLY A 414 19.40 -22.53 12.76
C GLY A 414 19.76 -21.32 11.87
N LEU A 415 19.57 -21.42 10.55
CA LEU A 415 19.68 -20.26 9.64
C LEU A 415 18.45 -19.35 9.72
N CYS A 416 17.28 -19.92 9.96
CA CYS A 416 16.02 -19.18 10.06
C CYS A 416 15.94 -18.29 11.31
N GLU A 417 16.63 -18.65 12.39
CA GLU A 417 16.78 -17.78 13.57
C GLU A 417 17.63 -16.52 13.30
N ARG A 418 18.36 -16.54 12.17
CA ARG A 418 19.08 -15.41 11.59
C ARG A 418 18.35 -14.84 10.37
N GLY A 419 17.12 -15.30 10.11
CA GLY A 419 16.24 -15.01 8.96
C GLY A 419 16.85 -15.23 7.59
N ILE A 420 17.84 -16.12 7.50
CA ILE A 420 18.32 -16.64 6.25
C ILE A 420 17.33 -17.73 5.81
N ILE A 421 16.60 -17.46 4.75
CA ILE A 421 15.57 -18.34 4.16
C ILE A 421 16.07 -19.00 2.87
N ASP A 422 17.38 -19.22 2.75
CA ASP A 422 17.96 -19.84 1.55
C ASP A 422 17.35 -21.23 1.33
N ASN A 423 16.98 -21.53 0.08
CA ASN A 423 16.26 -22.74 -0.35
C ASN A 423 14.84 -22.92 0.20
N ALA A 424 14.28 -21.92 0.88
CA ALA A 424 12.90 -21.95 1.32
C ALA A 424 11.96 -21.97 0.10
N SER A 425 10.90 -22.77 0.19
CA SER A 425 9.84 -22.82 -0.82
C SER A 425 8.51 -22.50 -0.18
N ARG A 426 7.70 -21.64 -0.80
CA ARG A 426 6.35 -21.38 -0.31
C ARG A 426 5.48 -22.61 -0.49
N LYS A 427 4.81 -23.02 0.58
CA LYS A 427 3.76 -24.03 0.57
C LYS A 427 2.42 -23.37 0.87
N THR A 428 1.40 -23.72 0.10
CA THR A 428 0.01 -23.29 0.29
C THR A 428 -0.88 -24.52 0.30
N GLU A 429 -1.64 -24.72 1.37
CA GLU A 429 -2.51 -25.89 1.57
C GLU A 429 -3.83 -25.47 2.25
N ARG A 430 -4.85 -26.33 2.30
CA ARG A 430 -6.09 -25.98 3.01
C ARG A 430 -5.83 -25.89 4.51
N LEU A 431 -6.47 -24.93 5.18
CA LEU A 431 -6.35 -24.73 6.63
C LEU A 431 -6.69 -26.00 7.41
N GLU A 432 -7.68 -26.76 6.94
CA GLU A 432 -8.13 -28.03 7.55
C GLU A 432 -7.15 -29.19 7.34
N GLU A 433 -6.31 -29.12 6.31
CA GLU A 433 -5.30 -30.13 5.98
C GLU A 433 -3.95 -29.81 6.65
N ALA A 434 -3.74 -28.55 7.03
CA ALA A 434 -2.50 -28.05 7.59
C ALA A 434 -2.18 -28.66 8.97
N LYS A 435 -1.12 -29.46 9.00
CA LYS A 435 -0.60 -30.08 10.23
C LYS A 435 0.33 -29.11 10.96
N GLY A 436 -0.14 -28.55 12.06
CA GLY A 436 0.64 -27.63 12.88
C GLY A 436 -0.10 -27.13 14.10
N ARG A 437 0.51 -26.15 14.76
CA ARG A 437 -0.04 -25.43 15.90
C ARG A 437 -0.39 -24.01 15.50
N TYR A 438 -1.54 -23.54 15.97
CA TYR A 438 -1.99 -22.17 15.75
C TYR A 438 -1.81 -21.36 17.02
N PHE A 439 -1.35 -20.13 16.88
CA PHE A 439 -1.18 -19.23 18.01
C PHE A 439 -1.71 -17.85 17.70
N CYS A 440 -2.07 -17.13 18.75
CA CYS A 440 -2.49 -15.75 18.73
C CYS A 440 -1.46 -14.94 19.52
N LEU A 441 -0.92 -13.88 18.92
CA LEU A 441 0.01 -12.96 19.59
C LEU A 441 -0.63 -11.57 19.68
N PRO A 442 -1.15 -11.16 20.86
CA PRO A 442 -1.66 -9.81 21.06
C PRO A 442 -0.62 -8.76 20.71
N VAL A 443 -1.01 -7.76 19.94
CA VAL A 443 -0.11 -6.68 19.49
C VAL A 443 -0.49 -5.37 20.17
N VAL A 444 -1.71 -4.90 19.92
CA VAL A 444 -2.16 -3.56 20.29
C VAL A 444 -3.64 -3.60 20.65
N ARG A 445 -4.06 -2.86 21.68
CA ARG A 445 -5.47 -2.62 22.01
C ARG A 445 -5.82 -1.16 21.76
N ASP A 446 -6.74 -0.90 20.85
CA ASP A 446 -7.23 0.43 20.50
C ASP A 446 -8.52 0.77 21.25
N GLU A 447 -8.53 1.93 21.89
CA GLU A 447 -9.69 2.46 22.60
C GLU A 447 -10.46 3.50 21.78
N CYS A 448 -10.00 3.85 20.57
CA CYS A 448 -10.52 4.98 19.80
C CYS A 448 -11.27 4.54 18.53
N PHE A 449 -12.51 5.01 18.34
CA PHE A 449 -13.24 4.86 17.09
C PHE A 449 -13.35 6.21 16.34
N VAL A 450 -12.98 6.22 15.06
CA VAL A 450 -13.17 7.37 14.17
C VAL A 450 -14.45 7.19 13.37
N LYS A 451 -15.47 8.03 13.64
CA LYS A 451 -16.69 8.12 12.82
C LYS A 451 -16.66 9.41 12.03
N ASN A 452 -16.74 9.33 10.70
CA ASN A 452 -16.79 10.50 9.81
C ASN A 452 -15.65 11.52 10.03
N GLY A 453 -14.44 11.04 10.36
CA GLY A 453 -13.27 11.90 10.57
C GLY A 453 -13.26 12.67 11.91
N ARG A 454 -14.14 12.33 12.86
CA ARG A 454 -14.09 12.83 14.24
C ARG A 454 -13.86 11.67 15.23
N PHE A 455 -12.98 11.90 16.20
CA PHE A 455 -12.79 11.01 17.34
C PHE A 455 -14.01 11.12 18.26
N LEU A 456 -14.67 10.00 18.52
CA LEU A 456 -15.73 9.91 19.52
C LEU A 456 -15.18 9.09 20.68
N PHE A 457 -15.18 9.68 21.88
CA PHE A 457 -14.68 9.05 23.12
C PHE A 457 -15.80 8.50 24.01
N GLU A 458 -17.03 8.41 23.51
CA GLU A 458 -18.18 7.93 24.29
C GLU A 458 -18.41 6.43 24.06
N ASP A 459 -18.50 5.68 25.17
CA ASP A 459 -18.76 4.24 25.30
C ASP A 459 -17.93 3.35 24.36
N SER A 460 -16.61 3.48 24.49
CA SER A 460 -15.55 2.90 23.65
C SER A 460 -15.57 1.36 23.58
N PHE A 461 -15.83 0.81 22.40
CA PHE A 461 -15.46 -0.56 22.06
C PHE A 461 -13.92 -0.69 22.05
N LYS A 462 -13.34 -1.30 23.08
CA LYS A 462 -11.90 -1.62 23.10
C LYS A 462 -11.65 -2.74 22.09
N THR A 463 -10.86 -2.45 21.05
CA THR A 463 -10.49 -3.43 20.04
C THR A 463 -9.10 -3.98 20.31
N LEU A 464 -8.93 -5.29 20.50
CA LEU A 464 -7.61 -5.92 20.55
C LEU A 464 -7.23 -6.51 19.17
N TYR A 465 -6.07 -6.12 18.66
CA TYR A 465 -5.46 -6.64 17.44
C TYR A 465 -4.37 -7.65 17.79
N CYS A 466 -4.44 -8.84 17.20
CA CYS A 466 -3.49 -9.93 17.43
C CYS A 466 -2.99 -10.54 16.12
N LEU A 467 -1.71 -10.89 16.04
CA LEU A 467 -1.19 -11.66 14.91
C LEU A 467 -1.68 -13.12 15.00
N ALA A 468 -2.23 -13.63 13.90
CA ALA A 468 -2.47 -15.05 13.72
C ALA A 468 -1.17 -15.72 13.24
N LEU A 469 -0.70 -16.71 14.00
CA LEU A 469 0.56 -17.40 13.75
C LEU A 469 0.31 -18.90 13.54
N PHE A 470 1.01 -19.47 12.57
CA PHE A 470 1.03 -20.90 12.32
C PHE A 470 2.44 -21.46 12.46
N GLN A 471 2.55 -22.57 13.16
CA GLN A 471 3.79 -23.30 13.35
C GLN A 471 3.64 -24.73 12.80
N PRO A 472 4.23 -25.04 11.63
CA PRO A 472 4.21 -26.39 11.08
C PRO A 472 4.81 -27.42 12.04
N THR A 473 4.31 -28.66 12.05
CA THR A 473 4.79 -29.71 12.97
C THR A 473 6.27 -30.04 12.84
N HIS A 474 6.88 -29.80 11.68
CA HIS A 474 8.30 -30.04 11.41
C HIS A 474 9.19 -28.83 11.66
N GLN A 475 8.63 -27.72 12.15
CA GLN A 475 9.35 -26.46 12.40
C GLN A 475 9.12 -25.97 13.84
N ASP A 476 10.05 -26.30 14.74
CA ASP A 476 9.86 -26.06 16.18
C ASP A 476 10.25 -24.65 16.67
N THR A 477 10.97 -23.87 15.88
CA THR A 477 11.51 -22.56 16.31
C THR A 477 10.99 -21.37 15.49
N VAL A 478 10.16 -21.62 14.47
CA VAL A 478 9.71 -20.60 13.52
C VAL A 478 8.19 -20.59 13.44
N SER A 479 7.60 -19.41 13.58
CA SER A 479 6.17 -19.18 13.41
C SER A 479 5.93 -18.28 12.20
N HIS A 480 4.94 -18.63 11.40
CA HIS A 480 4.56 -17.92 10.19
C HIS A 480 3.37 -17.03 10.47
N ARG A 481 3.46 -15.75 10.06
CA ARG A 481 2.30 -14.87 10.08
C ARG A 481 1.33 -15.30 8.99
N ILE A 482 0.19 -15.82 9.44
CA ILE A 482 -0.92 -16.23 8.59
C ILE A 482 -2.10 -15.27 8.69
N GLY A 483 -1.96 -14.17 9.43
CA GLY A 483 -3.01 -13.17 9.48
C GLY A 483 -3.05 -12.22 10.65
N MET A 484 -4.21 -11.59 10.79
CA MET A 484 -4.59 -10.72 11.91
C MET A 484 -5.93 -11.18 12.49
N ILE A 485 -6.09 -11.04 13.80
CA ILE A 485 -7.33 -11.32 14.54
C ILE A 485 -7.72 -10.03 15.25
N ARG A 486 -8.99 -9.66 15.13
CA ARG A 486 -9.59 -8.52 15.81
C ARG A 486 -10.60 -9.01 16.84
N PHE A 487 -10.48 -8.55 18.08
CA PHE A 487 -11.45 -8.77 19.16
C PHE A 487 -12.12 -7.44 19.50
N GLU A 488 -13.45 -7.36 19.40
CA GLU A 488 -14.21 -6.09 19.52
C GLU A 488 -14.87 -5.86 20.88
N LYS A 489 -14.63 -6.70 21.90
CA LYS A 489 -15.21 -6.56 23.25
C LYS A 489 -14.13 -6.55 24.33
N GLU A 490 -14.48 -6.01 25.52
CA GLU A 490 -13.60 -5.94 26.70
C GLU A 490 -12.93 -7.29 26.97
N ILE A 491 -11.63 -7.38 26.67
CA ILE A 491 -10.76 -8.41 27.24
C ILE A 491 -9.98 -7.72 28.36
N PRO A 492 -10.23 -8.04 29.64
CA PRO A 492 -9.49 -7.46 30.76
C PRO A 492 -7.99 -7.69 30.59
N SER A 493 -7.16 -6.65 30.75
CA SER A 493 -5.69 -6.77 30.74
C SER A 493 -5.17 -7.83 31.71
N GLU A 494 -5.82 -7.95 32.87
CA GLU A 494 -5.49 -8.91 33.94
C GLU A 494 -5.55 -10.38 33.49
N GLN A 495 -6.37 -10.72 32.48
CA GLN A 495 -6.46 -12.07 31.94
C GLN A 495 -5.23 -12.47 31.10
N PHE A 496 -4.49 -11.50 30.56
CA PHE A 496 -3.24 -11.77 29.83
C PHE A 496 -2.04 -11.92 30.77
N GLU A 497 -2.09 -11.33 31.98
CA GLU A 497 -1.01 -11.39 32.96
C GLU A 497 -0.96 -12.73 33.72
N GLY A 498 -2.08 -13.47 33.74
CA GLY A 498 -2.28 -14.58 34.67
C GLY A 498 -1.78 -15.97 34.27
N THR A 499 -1.33 -16.26 33.03
CA THR A 499 -1.03 -17.68 32.67
C THR A 499 -0.10 -17.94 31.49
N TYR A 500 0.55 -16.93 30.88
CA TYR A 500 1.33 -17.13 29.65
C TYR A 500 2.81 -16.76 29.79
N ALA A 501 3.70 -17.66 29.39
CA ALA A 501 5.13 -17.40 29.34
C ALA A 501 5.46 -16.36 28.24
N LYS A 502 6.18 -15.29 28.59
CA LYS A 502 6.77 -14.37 27.59
C LYS A 502 7.73 -15.16 26.71
N THR A 503 7.44 -15.23 25.43
CA THR A 503 8.25 -15.99 24.45
C THR A 503 8.74 -15.03 23.37
N ALA A 504 10.02 -15.15 23.01
CA ALA A 504 10.56 -14.49 21.83
C ALA A 504 10.24 -15.35 20.60
N ILE A 505 9.61 -14.76 19.60
CA ILE A 505 9.14 -15.45 18.39
C ILE A 505 9.81 -14.78 17.20
N THR A 506 10.40 -15.59 16.32
CA THR A 506 10.91 -15.13 15.03
C THR A 506 9.79 -15.24 14.00
N VAL A 507 9.41 -14.10 13.43
CA VAL A 507 8.48 -14.01 12.30
C VAL A 507 9.29 -13.75 11.03
N LEU A 508 9.21 -14.68 10.07
CA LEU A 508 9.88 -14.59 8.76
C LEU A 508 9.09 -13.72 7.77
#